data_AF-A0A1M3M124-F1
#
_entry.id   AF-A0A1M3M124-F1
#
_cell.length_a   1.000
_cell.length_b   1.000
_cell.length_c   1.000
_cell.angle_alpha   90.00
_cell.angle_beta   90.00
_cell.angle_gamma   90.00
#
_symmetry.space_group_name_H-M   'P 1'
#
loop_
_entity.id
_entity.type
_entity.pdbx_description
1 polymer ?
#
loop_
_entity_poly.entity_id
_entity_poly.type
_entity_poly.pdbx_seq_one_letter_code
_entity_poly.pdbx_strand_id
1 'polypeptide(L)'
;MNAITPLLALPAPRSQCRARYDLRNVSPRQYAEITHELYLEGSLRWDEYQWVGFPSELHPDYDLTIGALTGERADPDRPRDMLAAMENHVDFIRRYAPPNERASFWRAERALDVLRRQTEPRWS
;
A
#
# COMPACT_ATOMS: atom_id res chain seq x y z
N MET A 1 -43.05 -2.59 -37.08
CA MET A 1 -41.64 -3.03 -37.07
C MET A 1 -40.92 -2.29 -35.94
N ASN A 2 -40.74 -2.92 -34.78
CA ASN A 2 -39.97 -2.34 -33.68
C ASN A 2 -38.61 -3.04 -33.61
N ALA A 3 -37.54 -2.31 -33.93
CA ALA A 3 -36.18 -2.78 -33.73
C ALA A 3 -35.80 -2.57 -32.27
N ILE A 4 -35.55 -3.67 -31.55
CA ILE A 4 -34.99 -3.65 -30.20
C ILE A 4 -33.50 -3.36 -30.37
N THR A 5 -33.05 -2.15 -30.02
CA THR A 5 -31.62 -1.83 -29.93
C THR A 5 -31.02 -2.70 -28.82
N PRO A 6 -30.00 -3.54 -29.10
CA PRO A 6 -29.37 -4.30 -28.04
C PRO A 6 -28.69 -3.31 -27.09
N LEU A 7 -29.04 -3.38 -25.81
CA LEU A 7 -28.30 -2.74 -24.74
C LEU A 7 -26.84 -3.17 -24.88
N LEU A 8 -25.95 -2.20 -25.11
CA LEU A 8 -24.51 -2.40 -25.10
C LEU A 8 -24.10 -2.69 -23.65
N ALA A 9 -24.32 -3.92 -23.20
CA ALA A 9 -23.89 -4.36 -21.88
C ALA A 9 -22.37 -4.51 -21.90
N LEU A 10 -21.69 -3.81 -21.00
CA LEU A 10 -20.27 -4.06 -20.76
C LEU A 10 -20.09 -5.55 -20.42
N PRO A 11 -19.03 -6.21 -20.92
CA PRO A 11 -18.76 -7.59 -20.53
C PRO A 11 -18.65 -7.69 -19.02
N ALA A 12 -19.15 -8.79 -18.44
CA ALA A 12 -19.01 -9.05 -17.02
C ALA A 12 -17.52 -8.90 -16.61
N PRO A 13 -17.23 -8.30 -15.45
CA PRO A 13 -15.86 -8.21 -14.95
C PRO A 13 -15.22 -9.59 -14.99
N ARG A 14 -14.06 -9.71 -15.62
CA ARG A 14 -13.32 -10.97 -15.59
C ARG A 14 -12.87 -11.20 -14.15
N SER A 15 -13.16 -12.38 -13.60
CA SER A 15 -12.63 -12.80 -12.29
C SER A 15 -11.10 -12.63 -12.32
N GLN A 16 -10.55 -11.84 -11.39
CA GLN A 16 -9.10 -11.66 -11.28
C GLN A 16 -8.54 -12.82 -10.44
N CYS A 17 -8.15 -13.90 -11.11
CA CYS A 17 -7.53 -15.06 -10.45
C CYS A 17 -6.13 -14.79 -9.86
N ARG A 18 -5.62 -13.55 -9.95
CA ARG A 18 -4.32 -13.13 -9.42
C ARG A 18 -4.47 -11.86 -8.59
N ALA A 19 -3.61 -11.74 -7.59
CA ALA A 19 -3.41 -10.50 -6.86
C ALA A 19 -3.10 -9.35 -7.83
N ARG A 20 -3.58 -8.15 -7.50
CA ARG A 20 -3.31 -6.95 -8.32
C ARG A 20 -1.84 -6.55 -8.22
N TYR A 21 -1.26 -6.63 -7.02
CA TYR A 21 0.15 -6.34 -6.75
C TYR A 21 0.74 -7.38 -5.79
N ASP A 22 1.98 -7.79 -6.00
CA ASP A 22 2.75 -8.61 -5.06
C ASP A 22 3.56 -7.72 -4.11
N LEU A 23 2.89 -7.11 -3.13
CA LEU A 23 3.54 -6.19 -2.18
C LEU A 23 4.57 -6.87 -1.27
N ARG A 24 4.68 -8.21 -1.32
CA ARG A 24 5.70 -8.97 -0.60
C ARG A 24 7.00 -9.09 -1.39
N ASN A 25 7.03 -8.65 -2.64
CA ASN A 25 8.19 -8.70 -3.52
C ASN A 25 8.23 -7.49 -4.47
N VAL A 26 8.27 -6.28 -3.91
CA VAL A 26 8.38 -5.00 -4.65
C VAL A 26 9.50 -4.15 -4.06
N SER A 27 10.11 -3.29 -4.88
CA SER A 27 11.06 -2.31 -4.37
C SER A 27 10.35 -1.17 -3.64
N PRO A 28 11.03 -0.43 -2.74
CA PRO A 28 10.48 0.78 -2.14
C PRO A 28 9.98 1.80 -3.17
N ARG A 29 10.68 1.96 -4.29
CA ARG A 29 10.25 2.85 -5.39
C ARG A 29 8.92 2.41 -5.99
N GLN A 30 8.81 1.14 -6.34
CA GLN A 30 7.58 0.57 -6.90
C GLN A 30 6.42 0.63 -5.89
N TYR A 31 6.70 0.37 -4.61
CA TYR A 31 5.69 0.47 -3.56
C TYR A 31 5.16 1.90 -3.39
N ALA A 32 6.03 2.92 -3.47
CA ALA A 32 5.61 4.32 -3.45
C ALA A 32 4.73 4.68 -4.65
N GLU A 33 5.05 4.16 -5.84
CA GLU A 33 4.22 4.32 -7.04
C GLU A 33 2.85 3.65 -6.86
N ILE A 34 2.81 2.41 -6.39
CA ILE A 34 1.56 1.66 -6.15
C ILE A 34 0.68 2.38 -5.12
N THR A 35 1.24 2.81 -3.99
CA THR A 35 0.48 3.52 -2.97
C THR A 35 -0.03 4.87 -3.46
N HIS A 36 0.73 5.55 -4.32
CA HIS A 36 0.28 6.77 -4.98
C HIS A 36 -0.87 6.49 -5.97
N GLU A 37 -0.80 5.43 -6.77
CA GLU A 37 -1.90 4.99 -7.63
C GLU A 37 -3.17 4.70 -6.82
N LEU A 38 -3.04 3.97 -5.71
CA LEU A 38 -4.15 3.67 -4.80
C LEU A 38 -4.79 4.93 -4.21
N TYR A 39 -4.00 5.97 -3.95
CA TYR A 39 -4.52 7.28 -3.56
C TYR A 39 -5.27 7.97 -4.71
N LEU A 40 -4.68 8.02 -5.91
CA LEU A 40 -5.28 8.67 -7.07
C LEU A 40 -6.61 8.03 -7.50
N GLU A 41 -6.75 6.71 -7.36
CA GLU A 41 -8.01 6.01 -7.65
C GLU A 41 -9.02 6.03 -6.49
N GLY A 42 -8.65 6.59 -5.33
CA GLY A 42 -9.51 6.71 -4.15
C GLY A 42 -9.61 5.45 -3.28
N SER A 43 -8.80 4.41 -3.56
CA SER A 43 -8.67 3.24 -2.68
C SER A 43 -8.06 3.60 -1.32
N LEU A 44 -7.09 4.54 -1.31
CA LEU A 44 -6.55 5.19 -0.12
C LEU A 44 -7.06 6.63 -0.05
N ARG A 45 -7.45 7.07 1.14
CA ARG A 45 -7.65 8.50 1.42
C ARG A 45 -6.31 9.22 1.61
N TRP A 46 -6.31 10.54 1.51
CA TRP A 46 -5.09 11.35 1.73
C TRP A 46 -4.40 11.03 3.05
N ASP A 47 -5.18 10.98 4.13
CA ASP A 47 -4.68 10.73 5.48
C ASP A 47 -4.19 9.28 5.67
N GLU A 48 -4.69 8.33 4.89
CA GLU A 48 -4.19 6.95 4.83
C GLU A 48 -2.93 6.84 3.97
N TYR A 49 -2.88 7.54 2.83
CA TYR A 49 -1.71 7.62 1.95
C TYR A 49 -0.52 8.22 2.68
N GLN A 50 -0.71 9.25 3.50
CA GLN A 50 0.36 9.84 4.32
C GLN A 50 1.08 8.83 5.24
N TRP A 51 0.42 7.73 5.61
CA TRP A 51 1.02 6.67 6.43
C TRP A 51 1.90 5.69 5.65
N VAL A 52 1.56 5.45 4.38
CA VAL A 52 2.13 4.33 3.62
C VAL A 52 2.88 4.78 2.37
N GLY A 53 2.66 6.00 1.89
CA GLY A 53 3.14 6.49 0.60
C GLY A 53 4.61 6.87 0.54
N PHE A 54 5.30 6.92 1.69
CA PHE A 54 6.64 7.49 1.80
C PHE A 54 7.64 6.51 2.42
N PRO A 55 8.06 5.46 1.69
CA PRO A 55 9.16 4.60 2.12
C PRO A 55 10.41 5.41 2.45
N SER A 56 11.01 5.14 3.61
CA SER A 56 12.14 5.90 4.12
C SER A 56 13.36 5.90 3.20
N GLU A 57 13.55 4.85 2.39
CA GLU A 57 14.69 4.73 1.50
C GLU A 57 14.66 5.64 0.28
N LEU A 58 13.52 6.28 0.03
CA LEU A 58 13.43 7.35 -0.96
C LEU A 58 13.86 8.70 -0.38
N HIS A 59 14.12 8.78 0.92
CA HIS A 59 14.57 10.01 1.56
C HIS A 59 16.06 10.25 1.26
N PRO A 60 16.47 11.45 0.81
CA PRO A 60 17.86 11.76 0.46
C PRO A 60 18.82 11.58 1.64
N ASP A 61 18.35 11.81 2.86
CA ASP A 61 19.15 11.69 4.10
C ASP A 61 19.07 10.31 4.76
N TYR A 62 18.56 9.26 4.07
CA TYR A 62 18.46 7.93 4.67
C TYR A 62 19.80 7.44 5.21
N ASP A 63 20.87 7.51 4.39
CA ASP A 63 22.22 7.05 4.75
C ASP A 63 22.77 7.81 5.98
N LEU A 64 22.35 9.06 6.20
CA LEU A 64 22.77 9.89 7.33
C LEU A 64 21.95 9.66 8.61
N THR A 65 20.82 8.95 8.52
CA THR A 65 19.85 8.78 9.61
C THR A 65 19.67 7.30 9.94
N ILE A 66 18.75 6.63 9.26
CA ILE A 66 18.45 5.20 9.45
C ILE A 66 19.65 4.35 9.07
N GLY A 67 20.32 4.69 7.96
CA GLY A 67 21.50 3.96 7.52
C GLY A 67 22.66 4.06 8.51
N ALA A 68 22.87 5.22 9.12
CA ALA A 68 23.88 5.39 10.17
C ALA A 68 23.59 4.54 11.43
N LEU A 69 22.31 4.34 11.78
CA LEU A 69 21.90 3.52 12.93
C LEU A 69 21.93 2.01 12.65
N THR A 70 21.67 1.62 11.41
CA THR A 70 21.51 0.21 11.01
C THR A 70 22.75 -0.38 10.34
N GLY A 71 23.63 0.47 9.80
CA GLY A 71 24.76 0.05 8.95
C GLY A 71 24.38 -0.26 7.50
N GLU A 72 23.09 -0.16 7.14
CA GLU A 72 22.57 -0.47 5.82
C GLU A 72 22.43 0.81 4.98
N ARG A 73 22.80 0.74 3.69
CA ARG A 73 22.57 1.86 2.76
C ARG A 73 21.16 1.82 2.19
N ALA A 74 20.64 2.97 1.76
CA ALA A 74 19.40 3.01 0.99
C ALA A 74 19.53 2.17 -0.29
N ASP A 75 18.56 1.30 -0.56
CA ASP A 75 18.49 0.50 -1.78
C ASP A 75 17.05 0.51 -2.33
N PRO A 76 16.60 1.66 -2.85
CA PRO A 76 15.20 1.88 -3.21
C PRO A 76 14.72 1.04 -4.39
N ASP A 77 15.63 0.37 -5.10
CA ASP A 77 15.36 -0.45 -6.26
C ASP A 77 15.44 -1.96 -5.97
N ARG A 78 15.91 -2.36 -4.78
CA ARG A 78 15.93 -3.76 -4.35
C ARG A 78 14.55 -4.24 -3.85
N PRO A 79 13.98 -5.30 -4.46
CA PRO A 79 12.73 -5.90 -4.02
C PRO A 79 12.81 -6.46 -2.59
N ARG A 80 11.72 -6.31 -1.84
CA ARG A 80 11.56 -6.86 -0.49
C ARG A 80 10.09 -7.01 -0.12
N ASP A 81 9.85 -7.55 1.08
CA ASP A 81 8.51 -7.62 1.67
C ASP A 81 8.08 -6.28 2.28
N MET A 82 7.61 -5.38 1.41
CA MET A 82 7.12 -4.06 1.81
C MET A 82 5.81 -4.15 2.60
N LEU A 83 4.98 -5.17 2.35
CA LEU A 83 3.79 -5.41 3.15
C LEU A 83 4.16 -5.79 4.58
N ALA A 84 5.07 -6.73 4.79
CA ALA A 84 5.53 -7.13 6.12
C ALA A 84 6.19 -5.97 6.87
N ALA A 85 6.95 -5.12 6.18
CA ALA A 85 7.50 -3.91 6.78
C ALA A 85 6.40 -3.00 7.36
N MET A 86 5.31 -2.79 6.61
CA MET A 86 4.18 -1.99 7.08
C MET A 86 3.39 -2.69 8.18
N GLU A 87 3.20 -4.01 8.09
CA GLU A 87 2.57 -4.82 9.15
C GLU A 87 3.33 -4.64 10.47
N ASN A 88 4.65 -4.76 10.44
CA ASN A 88 5.51 -4.57 11.61
C ASN A 88 5.44 -3.14 12.16
N HIS A 89 5.39 -2.13 11.29
CA HIS A 89 5.28 -0.74 11.70
C HIS A 89 3.96 -0.46 12.43
N VAL A 90 2.83 -0.90 11.86
CA VAL A 90 1.51 -0.78 12.48
C VAL A 90 1.44 -1.55 13.80
N ASP A 91 2.03 -2.74 13.85
CA ASP A 91 2.10 -3.55 15.08
C ASP A 91 2.90 -2.87 16.19
N PHE A 92 4.04 -2.26 15.86
CA PHE A 92 4.87 -1.51 16.80
C PHE A 92 4.07 -0.35 17.41
N ILE A 93 3.46 0.46 16.55
CA ILE A 93 2.61 1.58 16.95
C ILE A 93 1.48 1.12 17.87
N ARG A 94 0.75 0.06 17.49
CA ARG A 94 -0.38 -0.46 18.27
C ARG A 94 0.03 -0.83 19.69
N ARG A 95 1.23 -1.40 19.86
CA ARG A 95 1.77 -1.83 21.16
C ARG A 95 2.28 -0.67 22.00
N TYR A 96 2.98 0.29 21.39
CA TYR A 96 3.77 1.28 22.14
C TYR A 96 3.26 2.72 22.08
N ALA A 97 2.27 3.02 21.23
CA ALA A 97 1.75 4.38 21.13
C ALA A 97 1.06 4.86 22.42
N PRO A 98 1.23 6.14 22.80
CA PRO A 98 0.62 6.70 23.98
C PRO A 98 -0.92 6.80 23.81
N PRO A 99 -1.70 6.73 24.91
CA PRO A 99 -3.16 6.65 24.84
C PRO A 99 -3.86 7.79 24.08
N ASN A 100 -3.32 9.00 24.16
CA ASN A 100 -3.82 10.20 23.48
C ASN A 100 -3.65 10.15 21.95
N GLU A 101 -2.69 9.38 21.44
CA GLU A 101 -2.44 9.23 20.01
C GLU A 101 -3.07 7.96 19.45
N ARG A 102 -3.42 7.00 20.31
CA ARG A 102 -4.00 5.69 19.94
C ARG A 102 -5.19 5.82 18.98
N ALA A 103 -6.06 6.81 19.23
CA ALA A 103 -7.25 7.07 18.42
C ALA A 103 -6.94 7.63 17.02
N SER A 104 -5.71 8.02 16.71
CA SER A 104 -5.31 8.53 15.40
C SER A 104 -4.78 7.45 14.46
N PHE A 105 -4.36 6.30 14.99
CA PHE A 105 -3.70 5.22 14.23
C PHE A 105 -4.65 4.30 13.47
N TRP A 106 -5.98 4.43 13.65
CA TRP A 106 -6.94 3.66 12.85
C TRP A 106 -6.73 3.86 11.34
N ARG A 107 -6.16 5.00 10.92
CA ARG A 107 -5.80 5.29 9.53
C ARG A 107 -4.71 4.35 9.01
N ALA A 108 -3.71 4.07 9.85
CA ALA A 108 -2.64 3.14 9.51
C ALA A 108 -3.17 1.71 9.39
N GLU A 109 -4.07 1.30 10.28
CA GLU A 109 -4.77 0.01 10.19
C GLU A 109 -5.63 -0.08 8.92
N ARG A 110 -6.39 0.98 8.62
CA ARG A 110 -7.23 1.03 7.42
C ARG A 110 -6.40 1.02 6.13
N ALA A 111 -5.30 1.76 6.10
CA ALA A 111 -4.35 1.75 4.98
C ALA A 111 -3.76 0.34 4.79
N LEU A 112 -3.34 -0.32 5.88
CA LEU A 112 -2.84 -1.69 5.85
C LEU A 112 -3.88 -2.67 5.29
N ASP A 113 -5.15 -2.52 5.64
CA ASP A 113 -6.22 -3.33 5.07
C ASP A 113 -6.40 -3.09 3.56
N VAL A 114 -6.19 -1.86 3.05
CA VAL A 114 -6.18 -1.61 1.60
C VAL A 114 -5.04 -2.37 0.94
N LEU A 115 -3.85 -2.33 1.52
CA LEU A 115 -2.65 -3.00 0.99
C LEU A 115 -2.83 -4.51 0.95
N ARG A 116 -3.33 -5.12 2.04
CA ARG A 116 -3.61 -6.57 2.09
C ARG A 116 -4.54 -7.02 0.98
N ARG A 117 -5.62 -6.28 0.74
CA ARG A 117 -6.57 -6.58 -0.36
C ARG A 117 -5.92 -6.55 -1.75
N GLN A 118 -4.82 -5.80 -1.94
CA GLN A 118 -4.11 -5.81 -3.22
C GLN A 118 -3.36 -7.12 -3.46
N THR A 119 -2.95 -7.78 -2.38
CA THR A 119 -2.22 -9.06 -2.40
C THR A 119 -3.14 -10.28 -2.43
N GLU A 120 -4.44 -10.08 -2.27
CA GLU A 120 -5.45 -11.14 -2.32
C GLU A 120 -5.99 -11.32 -3.74
N PRO A 121 -6.17 -12.56 -4.23
CA PRO A 121 -6.92 -12.82 -5.45
C PRO A 121 -8.38 -12.36 -5.29
N ARG A 122 -8.92 -11.64 -6.27
CA ARG A 122 -10.31 -11.14 -6.23
C ARG A 122 -11.22 -12.06 -7.03
N TRP A 123 -12.03 -12.84 -6.32
CA TRP A 123 -13.15 -13.59 -6.90
C TRP A 123 -14.38 -12.68 -6.97
N SER A 124 -15.08 -12.69 -8.10
CA SER A 124 -16.35 -11.98 -8.29
C SER A 124 -17.52 -12.89 -7.91
#